data_AF-A0A420SPN1-F1
#
_entry.id   AF-A0A420SPN1-F1
#
_cell.length_a   1.000
_cell.length_b   1.000
_cell.length_c   1.000
_cell.angle_alpha   90.00
_cell.angle_beta   90.00
_cell.angle_gamma   90.00
#
_symmetry.space_group_name_H-M   'P 1'
#
loop_
_entity.id
_entity.type
_entity.pdbx_description
1 polymer ?
#
loop_
_entity_poly.entity_id
_entity_poly.type
_entity_poly.pdbx_seq_one_letter_code
_entity_poly.pdbx_strand_id
1 'polypeptide(L)'
;MSDPASQLRIQDSKEKLQQAYSHAVSAKQSAESDFKQDQDAGLAGDQNFNTWTVQNAPAYHAALNNYQASKAAYDAALQHGDNEAYVAWNQKYREAVLGDNPARPDYDVLVEP
;
A
#
# COMPACT_ATOMS: atom_id res chain seq x y z
N MET A 1 27.76 -8.53 -3.66
CA MET A 1 27.66 -7.17 -3.11
C MET A 1 27.14 -6.26 -4.21
N SER A 2 26.06 -5.54 -3.95
CA SER A 2 25.44 -4.57 -4.87
C SER A 2 26.40 -3.44 -5.20
N ASP A 3 26.42 -2.98 -6.45
CA ASP A 3 27.21 -1.81 -6.84
C ASP A 3 26.61 -0.50 -6.24
N PRO A 4 27.41 0.56 -6.07
CA PRO A 4 26.95 1.81 -5.47
C PRO A 4 25.74 2.47 -6.17
N ALA A 5 25.61 2.33 -7.49
CA ALA A 5 24.49 2.90 -8.23
C ALA A 5 23.19 2.12 -7.96
N SER A 6 23.29 0.81 -7.77
CA SER A 6 22.16 -0.02 -7.33
C SER A 6 21.75 0.28 -5.89
N GLN A 7 22.71 0.51 -4.98
CA GLN A 7 22.39 0.91 -3.60
C GLN A 7 21.66 2.26 -3.55
N LEU A 8 22.10 3.25 -4.34
CA LEU A 8 21.41 4.55 -4.44
C LEU A 8 19.98 4.40 -4.97
N ARG A 9 19.76 3.55 -5.99
CA ARG A 9 18.41 3.29 -6.52
C ARG A 9 17.50 2.61 -5.50
N ILE A 10 18.03 1.68 -4.72
CA ILE A 10 17.29 1.04 -3.62
C ILE A 10 16.89 2.08 -2.58
N GLN A 11 17.81 2.96 -2.17
CA GLN A 11 17.51 3.98 -1.16
C GLN A 11 16.46 4.99 -1.65
N ASP A 12 16.63 5.54 -2.86
CA ASP A 12 15.68 6.50 -3.44
C ASP A 12 14.28 5.89 -3.62
N SER A 13 14.20 4.64 -4.12
CA SER A 13 12.90 3.95 -4.25
C SER A 13 12.28 3.60 -2.90
N LYS A 14 13.09 3.28 -1.88
CA LYS A 14 12.62 3.08 -0.50
C LYS A 14 12.00 4.34 0.08
N GLU A 15 12.66 5.50 -0.06
CA GLU A 15 12.16 6.78 0.44
C GLU A 15 10.84 7.18 -0.24
N LYS A 16 10.75 6.99 -1.56
CA LYS A 16 9.51 7.22 -2.32
C LYS A 16 8.37 6.31 -1.86
N LEU A 17 8.66 5.03 -1.65
CA LEU A 17 7.68 4.08 -1.12
C LEU A 17 7.23 4.45 0.29
N GLN A 18 8.14 4.89 1.17
CA GLN A 18 7.79 5.32 2.52
C GLN A 18 6.86 6.55 2.51
N GLN A 19 7.15 7.54 1.67
CA GLN A 19 6.28 8.71 1.50
C GLN A 19 4.89 8.32 0.96
N ALA A 20 4.86 7.45 -0.07
CA ALA A 20 3.62 6.96 -0.65
C ALA A 20 2.80 6.15 0.36
N TYR A 21 3.46 5.31 1.18
CA TYR A 21 2.83 4.57 2.27
C TYR A 21 2.19 5.51 3.29
N SER A 22 2.95 6.49 3.82
CA SER A 22 2.40 7.44 4.80
C SER A 22 1.20 8.22 4.26
N HIS A 23 1.26 8.64 2.99
CA HIS A 23 0.14 9.32 2.35
C HIS A 23 -1.08 8.39 2.17
N ALA A 24 -0.88 7.16 1.71
CA ALA A 24 -1.96 6.19 1.54
C ALA A 24 -2.62 5.80 2.87
N VAL A 25 -1.83 5.64 3.95
CA VAL A 25 -2.36 5.40 5.30
C VAL A 25 -3.21 6.57 5.77
N SER A 26 -2.73 7.81 5.62
CA SER A 26 -3.48 8.99 6.01
C SER A 26 -4.78 9.12 5.20
N ALA A 27 -4.74 8.89 3.88
CA ALA A 27 -5.91 8.96 3.03
C ALA A 27 -6.93 7.86 3.37
N LYS A 28 -6.47 6.64 3.70
CA LYS A 28 -7.31 5.55 4.18
C LYS A 28 -8.00 5.90 5.50
N GLN A 29 -7.26 6.44 6.47
CA GLN A 29 -7.81 6.85 7.76
C GLN A 29 -8.87 7.94 7.63
N SER A 30 -8.65 8.93 6.76
CA SER A 30 -9.67 9.94 6.44
C SER A 30 -10.91 9.30 5.81
N ALA A 31 -10.73 8.44 4.80
CA ALA A 31 -11.85 7.76 4.17
C ALA A 31 -12.63 6.85 5.15
N GLU A 32 -11.93 6.15 6.06
CA GLU A 32 -12.57 5.32 7.09
C GLU A 32 -13.36 6.17 8.09
N SER A 33 -12.87 7.36 8.43
CA SER A 33 -13.59 8.31 9.27
C SER A 33 -14.87 8.79 8.58
N ASP A 34 -14.77 9.20 7.32
CA ASP A 34 -15.91 9.69 6.53
C ASP A 34 -16.95 8.58 6.32
N PHE A 35 -16.51 7.35 6.01
CA PHE A 35 -17.39 6.19 5.87
C PHE A 35 -18.15 5.89 7.17
N LYS A 36 -17.48 5.97 8.33
CA LYS A 36 -18.16 5.77 9.62
C LYS A 36 -19.20 6.85 9.88
N GLN A 37 -18.90 8.12 9.55
CA GLN A 37 -19.87 9.20 9.67
C GLN A 37 -21.09 8.99 8.78
N ASP A 38 -20.88 8.57 7.53
CA ASP A 38 -21.96 8.23 6.59
C ASP A 38 -22.76 7.01 7.06
N GLN A 39 -22.11 6.01 7.65
CA GLN A 39 -22.76 4.83 8.21
C GLN A 39 -23.64 5.20 9.41
N ASP A 40 -23.11 6.00 10.33
CA ASP A 40 -23.84 6.47 11.52
C ASP A 40 -25.03 7.38 11.15
N ALA A 41 -24.91 8.13 10.05
CA ALA A 41 -25.99 8.96 9.50
C ALA A 41 -27.00 8.18 8.63
N GLY A 42 -26.77 6.88 8.37
CA GLY A 42 -27.60 6.07 7.48
C GLY A 42 -27.47 6.42 6.00
N LEU A 43 -26.42 7.14 5.61
CA LEU A 43 -26.13 7.58 4.24
C LEU A 43 -25.31 6.56 3.45
N ALA A 44 -24.51 5.71 4.13
CA ALA A 44 -23.73 4.65 3.48
C ALA A 44 -24.57 3.45 2.99
N GLY A 45 -25.83 3.34 3.42
CA GLY A 45 -26.69 2.19 3.14
C GLY A 45 -26.06 0.87 3.62
N ASP A 46 -26.23 -0.20 2.81
CA ASP A 46 -25.64 -1.52 3.07
C ASP A 46 -24.23 -1.69 2.45
N GLN A 47 -23.61 -0.60 1.98
CA GLN A 47 -22.30 -0.67 1.35
C GLN A 47 -21.22 -0.97 2.39
N ASN A 48 -20.26 -1.81 2.02
CA ASN A 48 -19.02 -1.92 2.78
C ASN A 48 -18.05 -0.79 2.34
N PHE A 49 -16.99 -0.61 3.14
CA PHE A 49 -15.98 0.42 2.90
C PHE A 49 -15.40 0.39 1.47
N ASN A 50 -15.02 -0.80 0.97
CA ASN A 50 -14.42 -0.93 -0.36
C ASN A 50 -15.38 -0.46 -1.46
N THR A 51 -16.66 -0.80 -1.37
CA THR A 51 -17.68 -0.33 -2.33
C THR A 51 -17.93 1.17 -2.20
N TRP A 52 -18.02 1.69 -0.98
CA TRP A 52 -18.30 3.10 -0.72
C TRP A 52 -17.16 4.02 -1.20
N THR A 53 -15.90 3.63 -0.98
CA THR A 53 -14.74 4.46 -1.34
C THR A 53 -14.61 4.71 -2.84
N VAL A 54 -15.12 3.82 -3.70
CA VAL A 54 -15.06 3.98 -5.17
C VAL A 54 -15.69 5.29 -5.61
N GLN A 55 -16.75 5.74 -4.94
CA GLN A 55 -17.47 6.96 -5.29
C GLN A 55 -17.13 8.13 -4.36
N ASN A 56 -16.88 7.83 -3.09
CA ASN A 56 -16.79 8.86 -2.05
C ASN A 56 -15.37 9.20 -1.62
N ALA A 57 -14.37 8.36 -1.94
CA ALA A 57 -12.98 8.56 -1.54
C ALA A 57 -11.99 8.44 -2.71
N PRO A 58 -12.11 9.26 -3.77
CA PRO A 58 -11.18 9.22 -4.91
C PRO A 58 -9.73 9.54 -4.50
N ALA A 59 -9.53 10.35 -3.46
CA ALA A 59 -8.20 10.64 -2.91
C ALA A 59 -7.51 9.40 -2.33
N TYR A 60 -8.28 8.51 -1.67
CA TYR A 60 -7.75 7.24 -1.16
C TYR A 60 -7.28 6.35 -2.31
N HIS A 61 -8.09 6.19 -3.36
CA HIS A 61 -7.72 5.41 -4.55
C HIS A 61 -6.50 5.98 -5.28
N ALA A 62 -6.40 7.30 -5.38
CA ALA A 62 -5.21 7.95 -5.94
C ALA A 62 -3.95 7.68 -5.11
N ALA A 63 -4.05 7.74 -3.77
CA ALA A 63 -2.95 7.45 -2.88
C ALA A 63 -2.54 5.97 -2.91
N LEU A 64 -3.52 5.05 -2.99
CA LEU A 64 -3.30 3.61 -3.13
C LEU A 64 -2.57 3.29 -4.45
N ASN A 65 -3.00 3.88 -5.57
CA ASN A 65 -2.33 3.71 -6.86
C ASN A 65 -0.88 4.22 -6.81
N ASN A 66 -0.63 5.36 -6.15
CA ASN A 66 0.72 5.89 -5.98
C ASN A 66 1.60 4.97 -5.11
N TYR A 67 1.04 4.39 -4.06
CA TYR A 67 1.73 3.39 -3.24
C TYR A 67 2.07 2.14 -4.08
N GLN A 68 1.12 1.59 -4.85
CA GLN A 68 1.36 0.42 -5.69
C GLN A 68 2.45 0.67 -6.75
N ALA A 69 2.46 1.85 -7.37
CA ALA A 69 3.50 2.24 -8.32
C ALA A 69 4.88 2.37 -7.65
N SER A 70 4.93 3.00 -6.46
CA SER A 70 6.18 3.14 -5.69
C SER A 70 6.70 1.79 -5.21
N LYS A 71 5.80 0.87 -4.83
CA LYS A 71 6.12 -0.50 -4.47
C LYS A 71 6.77 -1.23 -5.66
N ALA A 72 6.16 -1.16 -6.84
CA ALA A 72 6.71 -1.80 -8.03
C ALA A 72 8.12 -1.28 -8.38
N ALA A 73 8.37 0.03 -8.17
CA ALA A 73 9.69 0.61 -8.35
C ALA A 73 10.72 0.09 -7.33
N TYR A 74 10.32 -0.05 -6.06
CA TYR A 74 11.16 -0.62 -5.01
C TYR A 74 11.44 -2.11 -5.23
N ASP A 75 10.42 -2.89 -5.63
CA ASP A 75 10.56 -4.29 -6.01
C ASP A 75 11.63 -4.46 -7.10
N ALA A 76 11.55 -3.65 -8.15
CA ALA A 76 12.52 -3.68 -9.25
C ALA A 76 13.93 -3.28 -8.78
N ALA A 77 14.06 -2.25 -7.94
CA ALA A 77 15.34 -1.82 -7.41
C ALA A 77 16.00 -2.93 -6.56
N LEU A 78 15.22 -3.62 -5.72
CA LEU A 78 15.69 -4.75 -4.94
C LEU A 78 16.07 -5.94 -5.83
N GLN A 79 15.23 -6.34 -6.80
CA GLN A 79 15.55 -7.45 -7.70
C GLN A 79 16.87 -7.26 -8.45
N HIS A 80 17.19 -6.03 -8.85
CA HIS A 80 18.41 -5.73 -9.61
C HIS A 80 19.63 -5.41 -8.73
N GLY A 81 19.42 -4.94 -7.50
CA GLY A 81 20.49 -4.51 -6.61
C GLY A 81 20.76 -5.47 -5.46
N ASP A 82 19.72 -5.99 -4.80
CA ASP A 82 19.81 -6.82 -3.60
C ASP A 82 18.68 -7.86 -3.58
N ASN A 83 18.96 -9.01 -4.19
CA ASN A 83 17.97 -10.08 -4.33
C ASN A 83 17.62 -10.74 -2.99
N GLU A 84 18.51 -10.74 -1.99
CA GLU A 84 18.17 -11.25 -0.65
C GLU A 84 17.16 -10.33 0.03
N ALA A 85 17.37 -9.01 -0.05
CA ALA A 85 16.41 -8.03 0.42
C ALA A 85 15.08 -8.10 -0.34
N TYR A 86 15.10 -8.38 -1.65
CA TYR A 86 13.89 -8.62 -2.43
C TYR A 86 13.07 -9.81 -1.89
N VAL A 87 13.72 -10.95 -1.60
CA VAL A 87 13.03 -12.13 -1.06
C VAL A 87 12.39 -11.81 0.29
N ALA A 88 13.13 -11.15 1.18
CA ALA A 88 12.62 -10.75 2.50
C ALA A 88 11.43 -9.77 2.40
N TRP A 89 11.54 -8.78 1.51
CA TRP A 89 10.47 -7.82 1.25
C TRP A 89 9.21 -8.49 0.68
N ASN A 90 9.37 -9.36 -0.31
CA ASN A 90 8.25 -10.07 -0.93
C ASN A 90 7.57 -11.04 0.05
N GLN A 91 8.34 -11.68 0.93
CA GLN A 91 7.82 -12.52 2.01
C GLN A 91 6.96 -11.67 2.98
N LYS A 92 7.49 -10.54 3.46
CA LYS A 92 6.77 -9.60 4.32
C LYS A 92 5.46 -9.11 3.68
N TYR A 93 5.51 -8.73 2.41
CA TYR A 93 4.33 -8.28 1.68
C TYR A 93 3.30 -9.39 1.51
N ARG A 94 3.74 -10.62 1.16
CA ARG A 94 2.86 -11.77 1.00
C ARG A 94 2.16 -12.14 2.31
N GLU A 95 2.88 -12.12 3.42
CA GLU A 95 2.32 -12.35 4.75
C GLU A 95 1.26 -11.30 5.09
N ALA A 96 1.50 -10.03 4.78
CA ALA A 96 0.51 -8.97 4.97
C ALA A 96 -0.73 -9.14 4.07
N VAL A 97 -0.56 -9.51 2.80
CA VAL A 97 -1.68 -9.74 1.86
C VAL A 97 -2.54 -10.92 2.30
N LEU A 98 -1.92 -12.00 2.76
CA LEU A 98 -2.67 -13.18 3.23
C LEU A 98 -3.28 -12.95 4.61
N GLY A 99 -2.67 -12.10 5.44
CA GLY A 99 -3.12 -11.74 6.77
C GLY A 99 -3.52 -12.94 7.62
N ASP A 100 -4.52 -12.74 8.48
CA ASP A 100 -5.10 -13.81 9.32
C ASP A 100 -6.04 -14.74 8.55
N ASN A 101 -6.41 -14.37 7.31
CA ASN A 101 -7.35 -15.15 6.50
C ASN A 101 -6.78 -15.42 5.08
N PRO A 102 -6.02 -16.51 4.92
CA PRO A 102 -5.43 -16.88 3.63
C PRO A 102 -6.45 -17.11 2.51
N ALA A 103 -7.73 -17.33 2.84
CA ALA A 103 -8.79 -17.53 1.85
C ALA A 103 -9.34 -16.21 1.26
N ARG A 104 -8.96 -15.06 1.83
CA ARG A 104 -9.38 -13.72 1.36
C ARG A 104 -8.18 -12.76 1.39
N PRO A 105 -7.29 -12.83 0.38
CA PRO A 105 -6.16 -11.92 0.30
C PRO A 105 -6.61 -10.46 0.18
N ASP A 106 -5.99 -9.57 0.94
CA ASP A 106 -6.15 -8.13 0.85
C ASP A 106 -5.02 -7.55 -0.01
N TYR A 107 -5.32 -7.30 -1.29
CA TYR A 107 -4.36 -6.72 -2.23
C TYR A 107 -4.19 -5.20 -2.08
N ASP A 108 -5.04 -4.56 -1.28
CA ASP A 108 -4.97 -3.13 -0.97
C ASP A 108 -4.22 -2.87 0.35
N VAL A 109 -3.58 -3.92 0.91
CA VAL A 109 -2.79 -3.83 2.12
C VAL A 109 -1.59 -2.88 1.94
N LEU A 110 -1.43 -1.98 2.89
CA LEU A 110 -0.31 -1.04 2.94
C LEU A 110 0.76 -1.63 3.87
N VAL A 111 1.98 -1.78 3.35
CA VAL A 111 3.11 -2.37 4.06
C VAL A 111 4.26 -1.37 4.03
N GLU A 112 4.77 -1.01 5.20
CA GLU A 112 5.90 -0.11 5.33
C GLU A 112 7.20 -0.77 4.81
N PRO A 113 8.06 -0.09 4.05
CA PRO A 113 9.30 -0.64 3.48
C PRO A 113 10.52 -0.76 4.41
#